data_AF-A0A3B9YWY5-F1
#
_entry.id   AF-A0A3B9YWY5-F1
#
_cell.length_a   1.000
_cell.length_b   1.000
_cell.length_c   1.000
_cell.angle_alpha   90.00
_cell.angle_beta   90.00
_cell.angle_gamma   90.00
#
_symmetry.space_group_name_H-M   'P 1'
#
loop_
_entity.id
_entity.type
_entity.pdbx_description
1 polymer ?
#
loop_
_entity_poly.entity_id
_entity_poly.type
_entity_poly.pdbx_seq_one_letter_code
_entity_poly.pdbx_strand_id
1 'polypeptide(L)'
;MSGYACFQGDTWGYDRGGIWVSNGCAARFQLGPNEPEARSLDLESSGVVKRQRGVVLPLTTAPSPDDLPLQVPTPARAPTQIVVCESKQYARTFCAAEVSSHVELRKKLSSAACRFNKTWGYDFEAVWVSEGCRAEFAVY
;
A
#
# COMPACT_ATOMS: atom_id res chain seq x y z
N MET A 1 -26.35 16.02 3.67
CA MET A 1 -25.91 14.67 3.30
C MET A 1 -24.85 14.78 2.23
N SER A 2 -23.58 14.85 2.61
CA SER A 2 -22.45 14.70 1.68
C SER A 2 -21.74 13.41 2.09
N GLY A 3 -22.35 12.28 1.74
CA GLY A 3 -21.78 10.96 2.01
C GLY A 3 -20.63 10.73 1.04
N TYR A 4 -19.42 11.11 1.44
CA TYR A 4 -18.23 10.65 0.73
C TYR A 4 -18.19 9.12 0.80
N ALA A 5 -17.90 8.49 -0.33
CA ALA A 5 -17.74 7.05 -0.39
C ALA A 5 -16.60 6.59 0.54
N CYS A 6 -16.79 5.41 1.12
CA CYS A 6 -15.86 4.82 2.07
C CYS A 6 -14.81 3.99 1.32
N PHE A 7 -13.61 4.54 1.15
CA PHE A 7 -12.45 3.86 0.56
C PHE A 7 -11.40 3.54 1.63
N GLN A 8 -10.93 2.30 1.65
CA GLN A 8 -9.98 1.80 2.65
C GLN A 8 -8.63 2.51 2.49
N GLY A 9 -8.12 3.12 3.56
CA GLY A 9 -6.86 3.88 3.56
C GLY A 9 -7.01 5.38 3.28
N ASP A 10 -8.18 5.87 2.87
CA ASP A 10 -8.43 7.30 2.61
C ASP A 10 -9.52 7.86 3.54
N THR A 11 -10.73 7.30 3.48
CA THR A 11 -11.89 7.75 4.27
C THR A 11 -12.34 6.75 5.34
N TRP A 12 -11.79 5.54 5.35
CA TRP A 12 -11.89 4.60 6.47
C TRP A 12 -10.70 3.65 6.54
N GLY A 13 -10.51 2.98 7.66
CA GLY A 13 -9.49 1.95 7.83
C GLY A 13 -9.60 1.25 9.18
N TYR A 14 -8.63 0.40 9.49
CA TYR A 14 -8.55 -0.29 10.79
C TYR A 14 -7.11 -0.42 11.27
N ASP A 15 -6.92 -0.31 12.58
CA ASP A 15 -5.63 -0.51 13.25
C ASP A 15 -5.83 -1.15 14.64
N ARG A 16 -4.77 -1.18 15.47
CA ARG A 16 -4.84 -1.74 16.83
C ARG A 16 -5.81 -1.00 17.76
N GLY A 17 -6.15 0.25 17.44
CA GLY A 17 -7.13 1.09 18.12
C GLY A 17 -8.57 0.93 17.63
N GLY A 18 -8.81 0.09 16.61
CA GLY A 18 -10.14 -0.16 16.06
C GLY A 18 -10.33 0.40 14.65
N ILE A 19 -11.58 0.54 14.25
CA ILE A 19 -11.97 1.05 12.92
C ILE A 19 -12.13 2.57 12.99
N TRP A 20 -11.52 3.29 12.06
CA TRP A 20 -11.65 4.74 11.94
C TRP A 20 -12.37 5.13 10.66
N VAL A 21 -13.05 6.28 10.69
CA VAL A 21 -13.71 6.93 9.54
C VAL A 21 -13.37 8.41 9.49
N SER A 22 -13.29 8.99 8.29
CA SER A 22 -12.91 10.40 8.07
C SER A 22 -13.67 11.01 6.89
N ASN A 23 -13.66 12.34 6.79
CA ASN A 23 -14.27 13.11 5.69
C ASN A 23 -15.76 12.80 5.41
N GLY A 24 -16.52 12.39 6.44
CA GLY A 24 -17.95 12.10 6.32
C GLY A 24 -18.30 10.72 5.77
N CYS A 25 -17.33 9.79 5.69
CA CYS A 25 -17.62 8.38 5.44
C CYS A 25 -18.47 7.79 6.58
N ALA A 26 -19.56 7.13 6.20
CA ALA A 26 -20.45 6.41 7.10
C ALA A 26 -20.83 5.06 6.49
N ALA A 27 -20.30 3.97 7.05
CA ALA A 27 -20.59 2.60 6.64
C ALA A 27 -20.83 1.71 7.87
N ARG A 28 -21.41 0.53 7.65
CA ARG A 28 -21.48 -0.53 8.67
C ARG A 28 -20.30 -1.47 8.48
N PHE A 29 -19.46 -1.61 9.49
CA PHE A 29 -18.30 -2.50 9.46
C PHE A 29 -18.61 -3.81 10.17
N GLN A 30 -18.23 -4.93 9.56
CA GLN A 30 -18.35 -6.27 10.16
C GLN A 30 -16.95 -6.77 10.52
N LEU A 31 -16.73 -7.06 11.81
CA LEU A 31 -15.49 -7.67 12.28
C LEU A 31 -15.64 -9.19 12.14
N GLY A 32 -14.94 -9.78 11.17
CA GLY A 32 -14.84 -11.22 10.99
C GLY A 32 -13.37 -11.64 10.85
N PRO A 33 -13.01 -12.87 11.20
CA PRO A 33 -11.71 -13.42 10.85
C PRO A 33 -11.59 -13.46 9.32
N ASN A 34 -10.48 -12.96 8.77
CA ASN A 34 -10.15 -13.12 7.35
C ASN A 34 -9.64 -14.55 7.08
N GLU A 35 -10.46 -15.57 7.31
CA GLU A 35 -10.06 -16.96 7.06
C GLU A 35 -11.26 -17.82 6.61
N PRO A 36 -11.12 -18.61 5.52
CA PRO A 36 -12.22 -19.42 5.02
C PRO A 36 -12.61 -20.61 5.91
N GLU A 37 -11.82 -21.02 6.92
CA GLU A 37 -12.13 -22.16 7.78
C GLU A 37 -11.57 -21.99 9.21
N ALA A 38 -12.37 -21.53 10.18
CA ALA A 38 -11.99 -21.56 11.59
C ALA A 38 -12.90 -22.51 12.38
N ARG A 39 -12.49 -23.77 12.50
CA ARG A 39 -12.94 -24.65 13.58
C ARG A 39 -11.79 -24.87 14.56
N SER A 40 -12.05 -24.46 15.81
CA SER A 40 -11.47 -25.03 17.03
C SER A 40 -9.98 -24.66 17.27
N LEU A 41 -9.44 -24.41 18.45
CA LEU A 41 -9.88 -24.47 19.85
C LEU A 41 -8.65 -24.03 20.69
N ASP A 42 -8.91 -23.51 21.89
CA ASP A 42 -8.11 -23.64 23.12
C ASP A 42 -6.80 -22.85 23.39
N LEU A 43 -6.97 -21.85 24.28
CA LEU A 43 -6.35 -21.66 25.61
C LEU A 43 -4.96 -22.23 25.99
N GLU A 44 -4.21 -21.34 26.66
CA GLU A 44 -3.15 -21.52 27.68
C GLU A 44 -1.71 -21.87 27.26
N SER A 45 -0.75 -20.98 27.55
CA SER A 45 0.07 -21.14 28.78
C SER A 45 1.05 -19.98 29.01
N SER A 46 1.20 -19.65 30.29
CA SER A 46 2.09 -18.64 30.87
C SER A 46 3.56 -19.06 30.83
N GLY A 47 4.47 -18.15 30.47
CA GLY A 47 5.92 -18.33 30.61
C GLY A 47 6.57 -17.20 31.41
N VAL A 48 7.07 -17.50 32.61
CA VAL A 48 7.86 -16.60 33.46
C VAL A 48 9.29 -16.47 32.90
N VAL A 49 9.70 -15.26 32.51
CA VAL A 49 11.08 -14.98 32.08
C VAL A 49 11.99 -14.83 33.30
N LYS A 50 12.89 -15.80 33.52
CA LYS A 50 14.00 -15.67 34.48
C LYS A 50 15.13 -14.87 33.85
N ARG A 51 15.61 -13.84 34.55
CA ARG A 51 16.71 -12.95 34.15
C ARG A 51 17.98 -13.75 33.83
N GLN A 52 18.43 -13.70 32.59
CA GLN A 52 19.74 -14.22 32.18
C GLN A 52 20.86 -13.31 32.70
N ARG A 53 21.82 -13.91 33.40
CA ARG A 53 23.07 -13.30 33.84
C ARG A 53 23.89 -12.90 32.61
N GLY A 54 24.47 -11.70 32.66
CA GLY A 54 25.28 -11.13 31.59
C GLY A 54 26.46 -12.02 31.22
N VAL A 55 26.53 -12.38 29.94
CA VAL A 55 27.72 -12.93 29.31
C VAL A 55 28.58 -11.74 28.87
N VAL A 56 29.84 -11.72 29.28
CA VAL A 56 30.86 -10.87 28.66
C VAL A 56 31.01 -11.34 27.21
N LEU A 57 30.42 -10.60 26.28
CA LEU A 57 30.61 -10.81 24.86
C LEU A 57 32.10 -10.57 24.55
N PRO A 58 32.80 -11.48 23.87
CA PRO A 58 34.05 -11.10 23.23
C PRO A 58 33.71 -9.92 22.30
N LEU A 59 34.57 -8.89 22.29
CA LEU A 59 34.53 -7.86 21.26
C LEU A 59 34.87 -8.54 19.93
N THR A 60 33.88 -9.17 19.29
CA THR A 60 33.95 -9.57 17.90
C THR A 60 34.28 -8.31 17.12
N THR A 61 35.48 -8.27 16.56
CA THR A 61 35.82 -7.33 15.50
C THR A 61 34.74 -7.45 14.45
N ALA A 62 33.94 -6.39 14.28
CA ALA A 62 32.91 -6.36 13.27
C ALA A 62 33.55 -6.69 11.90
N PRO A 63 32.97 -7.60 11.10
CA PRO A 63 33.44 -7.80 9.73
C PRO A 63 33.38 -6.47 8.97
N SER A 64 34.38 -6.19 8.15
CA SER A 64 34.45 -4.97 7.35
C SER A 64 33.22 -4.84 6.43
N PRO A 65 32.74 -3.61 6.13
CA PRO A 65 31.56 -3.39 5.29
C PRO A 65 31.70 -3.91 3.85
N ASP A 66 32.89 -4.31 3.42
CA ASP A 66 33.19 -4.83 2.08
C ASP A 66 32.86 -6.32 1.89
N ASP A 67 32.51 -7.06 2.96
CA ASP A 67 32.07 -8.47 2.91
C ASP A 67 30.55 -8.64 2.76
N LEU A 68 29.80 -7.56 2.48
CA LEU A 68 28.38 -7.69 2.14
C LEU A 68 28.27 -8.28 0.73
N PRO A 69 27.60 -9.43 0.53
CA PRO A 69 27.34 -9.93 -0.81
C PRO A 69 26.63 -8.81 -1.59
N LEU A 70 27.15 -8.51 -2.78
CA LEU A 70 26.49 -7.62 -3.73
C LEU A 70 25.02 -8.00 -3.76
N GLN A 71 24.17 -7.14 -3.20
CA GLN A 71 22.75 -7.38 -3.10
C GLN A 71 22.26 -7.63 -4.53
N VAL A 72 22.00 -8.89 -4.87
CA VAL A 72 21.28 -9.20 -6.10
C VAL A 72 19.95 -8.49 -5.91
N PRO A 73 19.63 -7.46 -6.71
CA PRO A 73 18.35 -6.79 -6.54
C PRO A 73 17.30 -7.87 -6.75
N THR A 74 16.59 -8.22 -5.67
CA THR A 74 15.41 -9.07 -5.77
C THR A 74 14.58 -8.47 -6.88
N PRO A 75 14.21 -9.22 -7.94
CA PRO A 75 13.47 -8.63 -9.03
C PRO A 75 12.22 -8.00 -8.43
N ALA A 76 12.18 -6.67 -8.45
CA ALA A 76 11.01 -5.92 -8.04
C ALA A 76 9.86 -6.52 -8.84
N ARG A 77 8.75 -6.85 -8.15
CA ARG A 77 7.58 -7.48 -8.74
C ARG A 77 7.30 -6.79 -10.08
N ALA A 78 7.15 -7.57 -11.15
CA ALA A 78 6.85 -6.99 -12.45
C ALA A 78 5.38 -6.53 -12.46
N PRO A 79 5.07 -5.35 -13.01
CA PRO A 79 3.70 -4.93 -13.18
C PRO A 79 2.98 -5.85 -14.17
N THR A 80 1.72 -6.15 -13.89
CA THR A 80 0.84 -6.92 -14.77
C THR A 80 0.53 -6.12 -16.04
N GLN A 81 0.43 -4.79 -15.92
CA GLN A 81 0.20 -3.91 -17.07
C GLN A 81 0.84 -2.53 -16.87
N ILE A 82 1.29 -1.90 -17.95
CA ILE A 82 1.70 -0.49 -17.96
C ILE A 82 0.67 0.32 -18.74
N VAL A 83 0.04 1.29 -18.07
CA VAL A 83 -0.98 2.16 -18.67
C VAL A 83 -0.41 3.57 -18.82
N VAL A 84 -0.50 4.13 -20.02
CA VAL A 84 -0.18 5.55 -20.26
C VAL A 84 -1.49 6.33 -20.22
N CYS A 85 -1.61 7.26 -19.28
CA CYS A 85 -2.81 8.08 -19.15
C CYS A 85 -2.48 9.57 -19.17
N GLU A 86 -3.29 10.34 -19.90
CA GLU A 86 -3.01 11.74 -20.20
C GLU A 86 -4.24 12.62 -20.01
N SER A 87 -4.10 13.68 -19.21
CA SER A 87 -5.09 14.75 -19.13
C SER A 87 -4.85 15.74 -20.26
N LYS A 88 -5.74 15.77 -21.25
CA LYS A 88 -5.73 16.75 -22.36
C LYS A 88 -6.60 17.95 -21.98
N GLN A 89 -6.14 19.15 -22.29
CA GLN A 89 -6.87 20.40 -22.01
C GLN A 89 -7.31 20.55 -20.53
N TYR A 90 -6.52 20.05 -19.59
CA TYR A 90 -6.83 20.03 -18.14
C TYR A 90 -8.09 19.22 -17.75
N ALA A 91 -8.70 18.50 -18.70
CA ALA A 91 -9.87 17.68 -18.44
C ALA A 91 -9.51 16.40 -17.66
N ARG A 92 -10.46 15.90 -16.86
CA ARG A 92 -10.33 14.60 -16.21
C ARG A 92 -10.49 13.51 -17.26
N THR A 93 -9.53 12.59 -17.34
CA THR A 93 -9.50 11.50 -18.31
C THR A 93 -9.35 10.19 -17.56
N PHE A 94 -10.08 9.17 -17.99
CA PHE A 94 -10.04 7.82 -17.44
C PHE A 94 -9.44 6.89 -18.49
N CYS A 95 -8.51 6.05 -18.07
CA CYS A 95 -7.88 5.02 -18.88
C CYS A 95 -8.20 3.67 -18.26
N ALA A 96 -8.81 2.78 -19.04
CA ALA A 96 -9.14 1.43 -18.58
C ALA A 96 -7.87 0.71 -18.11
N ALA A 97 -7.95 0.11 -16.93
CA ALA A 97 -6.85 -0.60 -16.30
C ALA A 97 -7.42 -1.65 -15.35
N GLU A 98 -7.09 -2.93 -15.56
CA GLU A 98 -7.52 -3.99 -14.66
C GLU A 98 -6.60 -4.04 -13.43
N VAL A 99 -6.99 -3.38 -12.33
CA VAL A 99 -6.17 -3.27 -11.13
C VAL A 99 -6.42 -4.46 -10.21
N SER A 100 -5.41 -5.33 -10.04
CA SER A 100 -5.52 -6.52 -9.20
C SER A 100 -5.12 -6.23 -7.75
N SER A 101 -4.12 -5.37 -7.53
CA SER A 101 -3.72 -4.94 -6.18
C SER A 101 -3.59 -3.42 -6.06
N HIS A 102 -2.69 -2.81 -6.82
CA HIS A 102 -2.37 -1.40 -6.68
C HIS A 102 -1.76 -0.83 -7.96
N VAL A 103 -1.67 0.50 -8.01
CA VAL A 103 -1.08 1.22 -9.14
C VAL A 103 -0.01 2.18 -8.65
N GLU A 104 1.14 2.17 -9.31
CA GLU A 104 2.28 3.04 -9.02
C GLU A 104 2.54 4.00 -10.17
N LEU A 105 2.92 5.24 -9.83
CA LEU A 105 3.42 6.20 -10.81
C LEU A 105 4.83 5.77 -11.23
N ARG A 106 4.95 5.17 -12.41
CA ARG A 106 6.24 4.69 -12.92
C ARG A 106 7.07 5.82 -13.51
N LYS A 107 6.46 6.66 -14.36
CA LYS A 107 7.18 7.73 -15.06
C LYS A 107 6.27 8.91 -15.37
N LYS A 108 6.68 10.11 -14.99
CA LYS A 108 5.98 11.34 -15.36
C LYS A 108 6.36 11.75 -16.79
N LEU A 109 5.35 12.08 -17.60
CA LEU A 109 5.50 12.53 -18.99
C LEU A 109 5.11 14.01 -19.19
N SER A 110 4.37 14.62 -18.26
CA SER A 110 4.01 16.05 -18.27
C SER A 110 4.96 16.91 -17.44
N SER A 111 5.01 18.21 -17.77
CA SER A 111 5.55 19.24 -16.87
C SER A 111 4.68 19.40 -15.62
N ALA A 112 3.35 19.36 -15.78
CA ALA A 112 2.36 19.39 -14.69
C ALA A 112 2.64 18.31 -13.63
N ALA A 113 2.37 18.63 -12.36
CA ALA A 113 2.59 17.72 -11.25
C ALA A 113 1.58 16.57 -11.29
N CYS A 114 2.07 15.34 -11.13
CA CYS A 114 1.23 14.17 -10.95
C CYS A 114 1.21 13.79 -9.47
N ARG A 115 0.21 14.29 -8.74
CA ARG A 115 0.00 14.02 -7.31
C ARG A 115 -1.17 13.07 -7.12
N PHE A 116 -0.92 11.97 -6.42
CA PHE A 116 -1.94 10.98 -6.08
C PHE A 116 -3.08 11.65 -5.30
N ASN A 117 -4.32 11.27 -5.60
CA ASN A 117 -5.57 11.82 -5.07
C ASN A 117 -5.74 13.35 -5.26
N LYS A 118 -5.03 13.94 -6.21
CA LYS A 118 -5.18 15.35 -6.64
C LYS A 118 -5.34 15.43 -8.14
N THR A 119 -4.29 15.04 -8.86
CA THR A 119 -4.21 15.13 -10.32
C THR A 119 -4.19 13.76 -10.98
N TRP A 120 -4.13 12.68 -10.20
CA TRP A 120 -4.33 11.31 -10.66
C TRP A 120 -4.75 10.39 -9.52
N GLY A 121 -5.33 9.25 -9.88
CA GLY A 121 -5.73 8.18 -8.96
C GLY A 121 -6.18 6.95 -9.73
N TYR A 122 -6.68 5.94 -9.04
CA TYR A 122 -7.17 4.72 -9.68
C TYR A 122 -8.29 4.07 -8.86
N ASP A 123 -9.12 3.32 -9.57
CA ASP A 123 -10.11 2.39 -9.06
C ASP A 123 -9.78 0.99 -9.59
N PHE A 124 -10.59 -0.02 -9.27
CA PHE A 124 -10.37 -1.40 -9.72
C PHE A 124 -10.48 -1.57 -11.25
N GLU A 125 -11.18 -0.66 -11.94
CA GLU A 125 -11.43 -0.72 -13.39
C GLU A 125 -10.65 0.33 -14.22
N ALA A 126 -10.11 1.38 -13.60
CA ALA A 126 -9.52 2.48 -14.34
C ALA A 126 -8.50 3.30 -13.54
N VAL A 127 -7.54 3.87 -14.26
CA VAL A 127 -6.66 4.95 -13.77
C VAL A 127 -7.18 6.26 -14.33
N TRP A 128 -7.31 7.29 -13.50
CA TRP A 128 -7.72 8.62 -13.92
C TRP A 128 -6.62 9.66 -13.70
N VAL A 129 -6.59 10.67 -14.57
CA VAL A 129 -5.69 11.81 -14.49
C VAL A 129 -6.46 13.11 -14.74
N SER A 130 -5.99 14.22 -14.19
CA SER A 130 -6.59 15.56 -14.33
C SER A 130 -5.53 16.65 -14.27
N GLU A 131 -5.94 17.91 -14.52
CA GLU A 131 -5.10 19.10 -14.36
C GLU A 131 -3.79 19.05 -15.17
N GLY A 132 -3.82 18.39 -16.33
CA GLY A 132 -2.67 18.28 -17.24
C GLY A 132 -1.63 17.23 -16.82
N CYS A 133 -1.91 16.41 -15.79
CA CYS A 133 -1.05 15.27 -15.46
C CYS A 133 -1.03 14.24 -16.60
N ARG A 134 0.19 13.83 -16.97
CA ARG A 134 0.46 12.79 -17.96
C ARG A 134 1.57 11.88 -17.42
N ALA A 135 1.31 10.57 -17.35
CA ALA A 135 2.28 9.63 -16.81
C ALA A 135 2.05 8.19 -17.29
N GLU A 136 3.09 7.38 -17.13
CA GLU A 136 3.02 5.92 -17.16
C GLU A 136 2.72 5.41 -15.75
N PHE A 137 1.74 4.51 -15.67
CA PHE A 137 1.28 3.87 -14.45
C PHE A 137 1.54 2.37 -14.53
N ALA A 138 2.20 1.84 -13.50
CA ALA A 138 2.45 0.42 -13.34
C ALA A 138 1.33 -0.18 -12.50
N VAL A 139 0.57 -1.11 -13.07
CA VAL A 139 -0.53 -1.81 -12.40
C VAL A 139 -0.05 -3.20 -12.00
N TYR A 140 -0.49 -3.65 -10.83
CA TYR A 140 -0.14 -4.93 -10.23
C TYR A 140 -1.36 -5.77 -9.89
#